data_AF-F9S6J2-F1
#
_entry.id   AF-F9S6J2-F1
#
_cell.length_a   1.000
_cell.length_b   1.000
_cell.length_c   1.000
_cell.angle_alpha   90.00
_cell.angle_beta   90.00
_cell.angle_gamma   90.00
#
_symmetry.space_group_name_H-M   'P 1'
#
loop_
_entity.id
_entity.type
_entity.pdbx_description
1 polymer ?
#
loop_
_entity_poly.entity_id
_entity_poly.type
_entity_poly.pdbx_seq_one_letter_code
_entity_poly.pdbx_strand_id
1 'polypeptide(L)'
;MFLSEKVKIEFENSIACYQQVSDSGKCESNDDIVGRAFVKAAKTQENVLVEDIQLESFRKLYITGHGGAGVAHTSSGDSIFTAKEVVDILEVNGILGKIKDLRFTSCGSADRRKIASVSKESIDVANRDPGIFEKLAFGGAKSFIEVLSSEIWDRGYTDVRVSGYHGAGVFYKEELPFTHLRSSTIPATDTVKRESLRVTLESDLD
;
A
#
# COMPACT_ATOMS: atom_id res chain seq x y z
N MET A 1 -2.07 -4.75 13.49
CA MET A 1 -1.75 -6.19 13.59
C MET A 1 -0.25 -6.35 13.51
N PHE A 2 0.33 -7.07 14.45
CA PHE A 2 1.78 -7.30 14.55
C PHE A 2 2.09 -8.80 14.48
N LEU A 3 3.25 -9.12 13.90
CA LEU A 3 3.71 -10.52 13.74
C LEU A 3 4.51 -11.02 14.96
N SER A 4 4.88 -10.12 15.87
CA SER A 4 5.54 -10.49 17.12
C SER A 4 5.32 -9.43 18.21
N GLU A 5 5.33 -9.86 19.46
CA GLU A 5 5.18 -8.98 20.63
C GLU A 5 6.28 -7.93 20.70
N LYS A 6 7.51 -8.29 20.31
CA LYS A 6 8.63 -7.35 20.27
C LYS A 6 8.32 -6.14 19.39
N VAL A 7 7.87 -6.36 18.15
CA VAL A 7 7.58 -5.27 17.19
C VAL A 7 6.38 -4.46 17.64
N LYS A 8 5.37 -5.11 18.25
CA LYS A 8 4.22 -4.41 18.85
C LYS A 8 4.65 -3.44 19.95
N ILE A 9 5.48 -3.90 20.90
CA ILE A 9 6.00 -3.07 21.99
C ILE A 9 6.88 -1.93 21.45
N GLU A 10 7.75 -2.20 20.47
CA GLU A 10 8.55 -1.16 19.81
C GLU A 10 7.68 -0.08 19.17
N PHE A 11 6.62 -0.48 18.46
CA PHE A 11 5.66 0.45 17.89
C PHE A 11 4.91 1.26 18.96
N GLU A 12 4.40 0.60 20.01
CA GLU A 12 3.70 1.25 21.12
C GLU A 12 4.55 2.31 21.80
N ASN A 13 5.83 2.00 22.04
CA ASN A 13 6.79 2.96 22.58
C ASN A 13 7.03 4.13 21.61
N SER A 14 7.10 3.86 20.30
CA SER A 14 7.32 4.91 19.28
C SER A 14 6.18 5.93 19.19
N ILE A 15 4.94 5.51 19.51
CA ILE A 15 3.76 6.37 19.42
C ILE A 15 3.36 7.01 20.77
N ALA A 16 3.95 6.56 21.88
CA ALA A 16 3.53 6.92 23.23
C ALA A 16 3.51 8.43 23.49
N CYS A 17 4.49 9.17 22.95
CA CYS A 17 4.53 10.62 23.09
C CYS A 17 3.34 11.32 22.44
N TYR A 18 2.84 10.81 21.32
CA TYR A 18 1.69 11.37 20.60
C TYR A 18 0.36 11.09 21.29
N GLN A 19 0.27 9.99 22.04
CA GLN A 19 -0.93 9.66 22.81
C GLN A 19 -1.16 10.64 23.97
N GLN A 20 -0.10 11.29 24.47
CA GLN A 20 -0.15 12.27 25.56
C GLN A 20 -0.39 13.71 25.08
N VAL A 21 -0.40 13.96 23.75
CA VAL A 21 -0.59 15.31 23.20
C VAL A 21 -2.03 15.78 23.45
N SER A 22 -2.21 16.99 23.99
CA SER A 22 -3.53 17.59 24.19
C SER A 22 -4.16 18.04 22.87
N ASP A 23 -5.46 17.77 22.70
CA ASP A 23 -6.21 18.20 21.52
C ASP A 23 -6.59 19.68 21.60
N SER A 24 -5.62 20.59 21.51
CA SER A 24 -5.90 22.03 21.61
C SER A 24 -5.12 22.85 20.58
N GLY A 25 -5.81 23.38 19.58
CA GLY A 25 -5.27 24.32 18.61
C GLY A 25 -6.14 24.45 17.36
N LYS A 26 -6.16 25.64 16.75
CA LYS A 26 -6.60 25.80 15.36
C LYS A 26 -5.50 25.24 14.45
N CYS A 27 -5.88 24.62 13.34
CA CYS A 27 -4.91 24.22 12.31
C CYS A 27 -4.62 25.44 11.45
N GLU A 28 -3.36 25.87 11.40
CA GLU A 28 -2.93 27.03 10.60
C GLU A 28 -2.15 26.61 9.35
N SER A 29 -1.73 25.34 9.28
CA SER A 29 -1.02 24.74 8.16
C SER A 29 -1.47 23.31 7.86
N ASN A 30 -1.04 22.79 6.70
CA ASN A 30 -1.21 21.37 6.36
C ASN A 30 -0.49 20.44 7.33
N ASP A 31 0.70 20.84 7.78
CA ASP A 31 1.51 20.02 8.67
C ASP A 31 0.79 19.87 10.00
N ASP A 32 0.07 20.90 10.47
CA ASP A 32 -0.79 20.81 11.66
C ASP A 32 -1.97 19.86 11.44
N ILE A 33 -2.59 19.88 10.26
CA ILE A 33 -3.71 18.99 9.91
C ILE A 33 -3.24 17.53 9.90
N VAL A 34 -2.12 17.25 9.23
CA VAL A 34 -1.52 15.91 9.16
C VAL A 34 -1.07 15.46 10.55
N GLY A 35 -0.42 16.34 11.32
CA GLY A 35 0.00 16.07 12.69
C GLY A 35 -1.17 15.69 13.59
N ARG A 36 -2.31 16.40 13.50
CA ARG A 36 -3.52 16.06 14.26
C ARG A 36 -4.17 14.76 13.81
N ALA A 37 -4.21 14.48 12.50
CA ALA A 37 -4.70 13.21 11.99
C ALA A 37 -3.84 12.05 12.53
N PHE A 38 -2.52 12.24 12.57
CA PHE A 38 -1.57 11.29 13.13
C PHE A 38 -1.76 11.09 14.64
N VAL A 39 -1.87 12.17 15.42
CA VAL A 39 -2.16 12.08 16.87
C VAL A 39 -3.47 11.36 17.13
N LYS A 40 -4.53 11.66 16.36
CA LYS A 40 -5.80 10.98 16.47
C LYS A 40 -5.65 9.48 16.19
N ALA A 41 -4.97 9.11 15.10
CA ALA A 41 -4.70 7.71 14.77
C ALA A 41 -3.90 7.01 15.89
N ALA A 42 -2.86 7.64 16.43
CA ALA A 42 -2.07 7.10 17.52
C ALA A 42 -2.89 6.83 18.80
N LYS A 43 -3.88 7.67 19.09
CA LYS A 43 -4.80 7.53 20.24
C LYS A 43 -5.89 6.49 20.03
N THR A 44 -6.37 6.30 18.79
CA THR A 44 -7.56 5.48 18.52
C THR A 44 -7.26 4.12 17.90
N GLN A 45 -6.03 3.85 17.47
CA GLN A 45 -5.67 2.57 16.89
C GLN A 45 -5.60 1.47 17.94
N GLU A 46 -5.93 0.24 17.54
CA GLU A 46 -5.78 -0.97 18.34
C GLU A 46 -4.59 -1.78 17.85
N ASN A 47 -3.69 -2.12 18.78
CA ASN A 47 -2.48 -2.89 18.52
C ASN A 47 -2.68 -4.33 18.98
N VAL A 48 -2.80 -5.23 18.03
CA VAL A 48 -3.10 -6.66 18.26
C VAL A 48 -2.04 -7.54 17.60
N LEU A 49 -1.72 -8.68 18.20
CA LEU A 49 -0.95 -9.72 17.52
C LEU A 49 -1.83 -10.46 16.50
N VAL A 50 -1.20 -11.01 15.46
CA VAL A 50 -1.88 -11.84 14.47
C VAL A 50 -2.50 -13.09 15.10
N GLU A 51 -1.87 -13.66 16.13
CA GLU A 51 -2.37 -14.84 16.84
C GLU A 51 -3.55 -14.55 17.79
N ASP A 52 -3.72 -13.29 18.20
CA ASP A 52 -4.77 -12.85 19.14
C ASP A 52 -6.09 -12.49 18.44
N ILE A 53 -6.15 -12.56 17.11
CA ILE A 53 -7.32 -12.14 16.34
C ILE A 53 -7.87 -13.23 15.43
N GLN A 54 -9.19 -13.21 15.23
CA GLN A 54 -9.85 -14.03 14.23
C GLN A 54 -9.71 -13.36 12.85
N LEU A 55 -8.75 -13.82 12.05
CA LEU A 55 -8.46 -13.25 10.73
C LEU A 55 -9.69 -13.27 9.80
N GLU A 56 -10.58 -14.25 9.95
CA GLU A 56 -11.84 -14.39 9.21
C GLU A 56 -12.82 -13.23 9.44
N SER A 57 -12.69 -12.50 10.55
CA SER A 57 -13.51 -11.31 10.82
C SER A 57 -13.15 -10.13 9.90
N PHE A 58 -11.98 -10.18 9.26
CA PHE A 58 -11.49 -9.11 8.39
C PHE A 58 -11.76 -9.42 6.93
N ARG A 59 -12.48 -8.51 6.27
CA ARG A 59 -12.75 -8.62 4.82
C ARG A 59 -11.55 -8.26 3.95
N LYS A 60 -10.63 -7.45 4.47
CA LYS A 60 -9.52 -6.85 3.72
C LYS A 60 -8.32 -6.58 4.61
N LEU A 61 -7.13 -6.72 4.07
CA LEU A 61 -5.87 -6.37 4.70
C LEU A 61 -5.20 -5.25 3.89
N TYR A 62 -4.87 -4.13 4.54
CA TYR A 62 -4.06 -3.08 3.94
C TYR A 62 -2.60 -3.26 4.36
N ILE A 63 -1.70 -3.30 3.39
CA ILE A 63 -0.26 -3.43 3.61
C ILE A 63 0.38 -2.13 3.12
N THR A 64 1.04 -1.44 4.05
CA THR A 64 1.67 -0.14 3.83
C THR A 64 3.18 -0.31 3.63
N GLY A 65 3.78 0.59 2.86
CA GLY A 65 5.21 0.59 2.57
C GLY A 65 5.56 1.63 1.52
N HIS A 66 6.85 1.80 1.27
CA HIS A 66 7.37 2.58 0.16
C HIS A 66 7.51 1.70 -1.07
N GLY A 67 7.27 2.30 -2.24
CA GLY A 67 7.37 1.61 -3.52
C GLY A 67 7.59 2.61 -4.63
N GLY A 68 7.69 2.10 -5.85
CA GLY A 68 7.81 2.90 -7.05
C GLY A 68 7.34 2.14 -8.27
N ALA A 69 7.13 2.88 -9.35
CA ALA A 69 6.74 2.29 -10.62
C ALA A 69 7.84 1.35 -11.16
N GLY A 70 7.43 0.18 -11.63
CA GLY A 70 8.33 -0.87 -12.14
C GLY A 70 9.18 -1.54 -11.07
N VAL A 71 8.91 -1.29 -9.79
CA VAL A 71 9.63 -1.87 -8.66
C VAL A 71 8.88 -3.10 -8.16
N ALA A 72 9.53 -4.27 -8.22
CA ALA A 72 8.94 -5.55 -7.78
C ALA A 72 9.13 -5.84 -6.26
N HIS A 73 9.31 -4.79 -5.46
CA HIS A 73 9.47 -4.88 -4.01
C HIS A 73 8.79 -3.70 -3.32
N THR A 74 8.55 -3.85 -2.02
CA THR A 74 8.14 -2.77 -1.13
C THR A 74 9.21 -2.59 -0.06
N SER A 75 9.36 -1.39 0.49
CA SER A 75 10.24 -1.16 1.63
C SER A 75 9.50 -0.61 2.84
N SER A 76 10.07 -0.84 4.02
CA SER A 76 9.61 -0.31 5.30
C SER A 76 10.82 0.04 6.15
N GLY A 77 11.00 1.33 6.47
CA GLY A 77 12.26 1.83 6.99
C GLY A 77 13.43 1.49 6.05
N ASP A 78 14.50 0.93 6.60
CA ASP A 78 15.69 0.51 5.85
C ASP A 78 15.57 -0.91 5.25
N SER A 79 14.45 -1.59 5.49
CA SER A 79 14.23 -2.96 5.01
C SER A 79 13.52 -2.98 3.65
N ILE A 80 13.98 -3.85 2.76
CA ILE A 80 13.37 -4.12 1.45
C ILE A 80 12.77 -5.52 1.50
N PHE A 81 11.54 -5.65 1.00
CA PHE A 81 10.78 -6.90 0.92
C PHE A 81 10.38 -7.17 -0.52
N THR A 82 10.94 -8.23 -1.09
CA THR A 82 10.53 -8.76 -2.39
C THR A 82 9.09 -9.31 -2.33
N ALA A 83 8.45 -9.45 -3.49
CA ALA A 83 7.13 -10.08 -3.57
C ALA A 83 7.11 -11.47 -2.88
N LYS A 84 8.13 -12.29 -3.12
CA LYS A 84 8.27 -13.62 -2.50
C LYS A 84 8.31 -13.53 -0.98
N GLU A 85 9.13 -12.66 -0.40
CA GLU A 85 9.23 -12.51 1.06
C GLU A 85 7.92 -12.02 1.68
N VAL A 86 7.21 -11.11 1.00
CA VAL A 86 5.88 -10.69 1.45
C VAL A 86 4.92 -11.89 1.45
N VAL A 87 4.89 -12.69 0.38
CA VAL A 87 4.02 -13.87 0.31
C VAL A 87 4.41 -14.92 1.35
N ASP A 88 5.70 -15.17 1.58
CA ASP A 88 6.20 -16.05 2.64
C ASP A 88 5.68 -15.59 4.02
N ILE A 89 5.75 -14.30 4.32
CA ILE A 89 5.24 -13.72 5.57
C ILE A 89 3.73 -13.95 5.69
N LEU A 90 2.96 -13.67 4.63
CA LEU A 90 1.50 -13.83 4.65
C LEU A 90 1.08 -15.30 4.81
N GLU A 91 1.78 -16.21 4.16
CA GLU A 91 1.53 -17.65 4.19
C GLU A 91 1.86 -18.25 5.57
N VAL A 92 3.07 -17.99 6.09
CA VAL A 92 3.51 -18.51 7.41
C VAL A 92 2.60 -18.06 8.55
N ASN A 93 1.98 -16.89 8.42
CA ASN A 93 1.03 -16.36 9.41
C ASN A 93 -0.43 -16.70 9.09
N GLY A 94 -0.69 -17.60 8.13
CA GLY A 94 -2.02 -18.09 7.81
C GLY A 94 -2.97 -17.07 7.16
N ILE A 95 -2.47 -15.89 6.76
CA ILE A 95 -3.29 -14.78 6.28
C ILE A 95 -3.93 -15.10 4.93
N LEU A 96 -3.19 -15.70 4.00
CA LEU A 96 -3.69 -16.03 2.65
C LEU A 96 -4.86 -17.02 2.66
N GLY A 97 -4.94 -17.86 3.69
CA GLY A 97 -6.06 -18.77 3.89
C GLY A 97 -7.35 -18.10 4.37
N LYS A 98 -7.26 -16.89 4.97
CA LYS A 98 -8.37 -16.28 5.73
C LYS A 98 -8.84 -14.94 5.18
N ILE A 99 -7.94 -14.11 4.65
CA ILE A 99 -8.25 -12.78 4.12
C ILE A 99 -8.03 -12.77 2.60
N LYS A 100 -9.10 -12.49 1.85
CA LYS A 100 -9.14 -12.64 0.38
C LYS A 100 -9.04 -11.32 -0.41
N ASP A 101 -8.88 -10.19 0.26
CA ASP A 101 -8.70 -8.87 -0.36
C ASP A 101 -7.47 -8.19 0.25
N LEU A 102 -6.34 -8.28 -0.45
CA LEU A 102 -5.06 -7.70 -0.03
C LEU A 102 -4.83 -6.40 -0.79
N ARG A 103 -4.53 -5.30 -0.08
CA ARG A 103 -4.40 -3.96 -0.66
C ARG A 103 -3.05 -3.34 -0.33
N PHE A 104 -2.19 -3.23 -1.34
CA PHE A 104 -0.85 -2.66 -1.22
C PHE A 104 -0.89 -1.16 -1.50
N THR A 105 -0.66 -0.35 -0.47
CA THR A 105 -0.85 1.10 -0.57
C THR A 105 0.39 1.87 -0.99
N SER A 106 1.52 1.20 -1.27
CA SER A 106 2.76 1.85 -1.70
C SER A 106 2.58 2.69 -2.98
N CYS A 107 3.48 3.64 -3.20
CA CYS A 107 3.47 4.51 -4.38
C CYS A 107 3.74 3.68 -5.64
N GLY A 108 2.94 3.88 -6.69
CA GLY A 108 3.10 3.19 -7.97
C GLY A 108 3.08 1.66 -7.88
N SER A 109 2.41 1.07 -6.89
CA SER A 109 2.36 -0.39 -6.72
C SER A 109 1.68 -1.11 -7.89
N ALA A 110 0.81 -0.41 -8.62
CA ALA A 110 0.19 -0.87 -9.87
C ALA A 110 0.88 -0.35 -11.14
N ASP A 111 1.93 0.46 -11.02
CA ASP A 111 2.61 1.05 -12.16
C ASP A 111 3.73 0.13 -12.64
N ARG A 112 3.69 -0.27 -13.91
CA ARG A 112 4.82 -0.91 -14.61
C ARG A 112 5.91 0.11 -14.97
N ARG A 113 5.52 1.37 -15.21
CA ARG A 113 6.39 2.52 -15.51
C ARG A 113 5.78 3.78 -14.90
N LYS A 114 6.61 4.80 -14.66
CA LYS A 114 6.14 6.07 -14.07
C LYS A 114 5.08 6.72 -14.97
N ILE A 115 3.91 7.03 -14.39
CA ILE A 115 2.85 7.79 -15.08
C ILE A 115 3.25 9.26 -15.22
N ALA A 116 2.87 9.88 -16.34
CA ALA A 116 3.13 11.30 -16.60
C ALA A 116 2.01 12.20 -16.03
N SER A 117 0.78 11.67 -15.95
CA SER A 117 -0.38 12.31 -15.33
C SER A 117 -1.34 11.26 -14.77
N VAL A 118 -2.34 11.69 -14.00
CA VAL A 118 -3.43 10.82 -13.53
C VAL A 118 -4.51 10.54 -14.60
N SER A 119 -4.30 10.96 -15.86
CA SER A 119 -5.25 10.68 -16.94
C SER A 119 -5.22 9.20 -17.35
N LYS A 120 -6.35 8.70 -17.83
CA LYS A 120 -6.46 7.30 -18.28
C LYS A 120 -5.46 6.98 -19.38
N GLU A 121 -5.29 7.88 -20.34
CA GLU A 121 -4.36 7.72 -21.46
C GLU A 121 -2.92 7.60 -20.96
N SER A 122 -2.52 8.41 -19.97
CA SER A 122 -1.18 8.35 -19.41
C SER A 122 -0.94 7.04 -18.66
N ILE A 123 -1.94 6.58 -17.91
CA ILE A 123 -1.92 5.30 -17.18
C ILE A 123 -1.82 4.13 -18.17
N ASP A 124 -2.65 4.12 -19.21
CA ASP A 124 -2.67 3.05 -20.22
C ASP A 124 -1.32 2.97 -20.96
N VAL A 125 -0.74 4.11 -21.34
CA VAL A 125 0.59 4.17 -21.98
C VAL A 125 1.69 3.67 -21.05
N ALA A 126 1.66 4.02 -19.76
CA ALA A 126 2.66 3.58 -18.80
C ALA A 126 2.58 2.07 -18.53
N ASN A 127 1.37 1.50 -18.55
CA ASN A 127 1.09 0.11 -18.17
C ASN A 127 0.89 -0.85 -19.35
N ARG A 128 1.00 -0.38 -20.60
CA ARG A 128 0.97 -1.26 -21.77
C ARG A 128 2.06 -2.32 -21.71
N ASP A 129 1.78 -3.45 -22.36
CA ASP A 129 2.79 -4.47 -22.55
C ASP A 129 4.01 -3.91 -23.28
N PRO A 130 5.23 -4.25 -22.81
CA PRO A 130 6.43 -3.84 -23.49
C PRO A 130 6.49 -4.47 -24.89
N GLY A 131 6.90 -3.68 -25.87
CA GLY A 131 7.19 -4.17 -27.22
C GLY A 131 8.38 -5.14 -27.21
N ILE A 132 8.61 -5.85 -28.32
CA ILE A 132 9.68 -6.86 -28.43
C ILE A 132 11.05 -6.26 -28.07
N PHE A 133 11.37 -5.07 -28.60
CA PHE A 133 12.62 -4.38 -28.31
C PHE A 133 12.74 -3.95 -26.84
N GLU A 134 11.65 -3.48 -26.24
CA GLU A 134 11.63 -3.08 -24.82
C GLU A 134 11.82 -4.30 -23.91
N LYS A 135 11.20 -5.44 -24.24
CA LYS A 135 11.40 -6.71 -23.51
C LYS A 135 12.85 -7.16 -23.57
N LEU A 136 13.51 -7.02 -24.72
CA LEU A 136 14.90 -7.44 -24.90
C LEU A 136 15.88 -6.53 -24.14
N ALA A 137 15.62 -5.22 -24.11
CA ALA A 137 16.51 -4.24 -23.48
C ALA A 137 16.30 -4.08 -21.97
N PHE A 138 15.06 -4.18 -21.50
CA PHE A 138 14.67 -3.82 -20.13
C PHE A 138 13.85 -4.89 -19.41
N GLY A 139 13.62 -6.05 -20.05
CA GLY A 139 12.76 -7.10 -19.52
C GLY A 139 11.26 -6.80 -19.66
N GLY A 140 10.43 -7.76 -19.25
CA GLY A 140 8.99 -7.57 -19.13
C GLY A 140 8.69 -6.75 -17.87
N ALA A 141 8.59 -5.42 -18.00
CA ALA A 141 8.26 -4.56 -16.87
C ALA A 141 6.91 -4.96 -16.26
N LYS A 142 6.95 -5.59 -15.07
CA LYS A 142 5.78 -5.91 -14.25
C LYS A 142 5.73 -4.92 -13.08
N SER A 143 4.52 -4.55 -12.69
CA SER A 143 4.25 -3.81 -11.46
C SER A 143 4.41 -4.72 -10.24
N PHE A 144 4.51 -4.13 -9.05
CA PHE A 144 4.64 -4.88 -7.81
C PHE A 144 3.49 -5.86 -7.61
N ILE A 145 2.25 -5.40 -7.81
CA ILE A 145 1.06 -6.23 -7.60
C ILE A 145 0.94 -7.37 -8.62
N GLU A 146 1.50 -7.24 -9.82
CA GLU A 146 1.51 -8.32 -10.82
C GLU A 146 2.47 -9.44 -10.43
N VAL A 147 3.66 -9.07 -9.93
CA VAL A 147 4.62 -10.07 -9.42
C VAL A 147 4.05 -10.75 -8.17
N LEU A 148 3.43 -9.97 -7.28
CA LEU A 148 2.88 -10.46 -6.03
C LEU A 148 1.64 -11.34 -6.22
N SER A 149 0.72 -10.97 -7.11
CA SER A 149 -0.44 -11.80 -7.46
C SER A 149 -0.01 -13.12 -8.08
N SER A 150 0.94 -13.09 -9.03
CA SER A 150 1.48 -14.32 -9.63
C SER A 150 2.02 -15.26 -8.54
N GLU A 151 2.85 -14.74 -7.63
CA GLU A 151 3.42 -15.53 -6.52
C GLU A 151 2.35 -16.12 -5.57
N ILE A 152 1.29 -15.37 -5.27
CA ILE A 152 0.18 -15.85 -4.43
C ILE A 152 -0.57 -16.99 -5.13
N TRP A 153 -0.90 -16.81 -6.41
CA TRP A 153 -1.70 -17.76 -7.17
C TRP A 153 -0.91 -19.02 -7.55
N ASP A 154 0.39 -18.88 -7.83
CA ASP A 154 1.29 -20.02 -8.07
C ASP A 154 1.42 -20.94 -6.84
N ARG A 155 1.13 -20.42 -5.63
CA ARG A 155 1.02 -21.19 -4.38
C ARG A 155 -0.37 -21.78 -4.12
N GLY A 156 -1.31 -21.59 -5.04
CA GLY A 156 -2.66 -22.17 -4.97
C GLY A 156 -3.72 -21.30 -4.28
N TYR A 157 -3.40 -20.06 -3.91
CA TYR A 157 -4.36 -19.12 -3.31
C TYR A 157 -5.11 -18.31 -4.39
N THR A 158 -5.73 -18.97 -5.37
CA THR A 158 -6.37 -18.32 -6.54
C THR A 158 -7.52 -17.40 -6.16
N ASP A 159 -8.20 -17.68 -5.05
CA ASP A 159 -9.33 -16.91 -4.51
C ASP A 159 -8.91 -15.58 -3.83
N VAL A 160 -7.61 -15.27 -3.78
CA VAL A 160 -7.06 -14.04 -3.19
C VAL A 160 -6.94 -12.95 -4.25
N ARG A 161 -7.59 -11.81 -3.99
CA ARG A 161 -7.51 -10.61 -4.81
C ARG A 161 -6.43 -9.67 -4.31
N VAL A 162 -5.68 -9.09 -5.24
CA VAL A 162 -4.58 -8.18 -4.93
C VAL A 162 -4.86 -6.83 -5.56
N SER A 163 -4.94 -5.78 -4.73
CA SER A 163 -5.06 -4.40 -5.19
C SER A 163 -3.78 -3.60 -4.99
N GLY A 164 -3.51 -2.72 -5.95
CA GLY A 164 -2.51 -1.67 -5.86
C GLY A 164 -3.05 -0.35 -6.41
N TYR A 165 -2.17 0.64 -6.55
CA TYR A 165 -2.56 1.98 -6.95
C TYR A 165 -1.53 2.61 -7.89
N HIS A 166 -2.03 3.31 -8.91
CA HIS A 166 -1.21 4.17 -9.76
C HIS A 166 -0.82 5.45 -9.02
N GLY A 167 0.37 5.96 -9.31
CA GLY A 167 0.86 7.24 -8.81
C GLY A 167 1.27 7.26 -7.33
N ALA A 168 1.73 8.42 -6.91
CA ALA A 168 2.21 8.70 -5.56
C ALA A 168 1.06 8.99 -4.59
N GLY A 169 1.16 8.48 -3.36
CA GLY A 169 0.27 8.88 -2.27
C GLY A 169 0.55 10.32 -1.86
N VAL A 170 -0.48 11.16 -1.81
CA VAL A 170 -0.37 12.56 -1.40
C VAL A 170 -1.50 12.91 -0.43
N PHE A 171 -1.21 13.79 0.52
CA PHE A 171 -2.20 14.35 1.45
C PHE A 171 -2.40 15.82 1.06
N TYR A 172 -3.65 16.27 0.86
CA TYR A 172 -3.94 17.63 0.35
C TYR A 172 -4.47 18.58 1.42
N LYS A 173 -4.46 19.87 1.04
CA LYS A 173 -4.66 21.12 1.78
C LYS A 173 -6.07 21.32 2.36
N GLU A 174 -6.10 21.98 3.51
CA GLU A 174 -7.22 22.69 4.16
C GLU A 174 -8.15 21.93 5.12
N GLU A 175 -8.42 20.63 4.93
CA GLU A 175 -9.21 19.82 5.88
C GLU A 175 -8.52 18.51 6.26
N LEU A 176 -8.91 17.91 7.41
CA LEU A 176 -8.44 16.58 7.81
C LEU A 176 -8.62 15.61 6.62
N PRO A 177 -7.55 14.94 6.14
CA PRO A 177 -7.63 14.10 4.95
C PRO A 177 -8.37 12.80 5.30
N PHE A 178 -9.70 12.85 5.32
CA PHE A 178 -10.54 11.65 5.35
C PHE A 178 -10.51 10.90 4.01
N THR A 179 -9.99 11.54 2.97
CA THR A 179 -9.83 10.98 1.64
C THR A 179 -8.35 10.85 1.32
N HIS A 180 -7.91 9.61 1.08
CA HIS A 180 -6.57 9.37 0.54
C HIS A 180 -6.52 9.83 -0.92
N LEU A 181 -5.53 10.64 -1.28
CA LEU A 181 -5.36 11.16 -2.63
C LEU A 181 -4.12 10.58 -3.29
N ARG A 182 -4.11 10.65 -4.62
CA ARG A 182 -2.99 10.25 -5.47
C ARG A 182 -2.65 11.36 -6.46
N SER A 183 -1.37 11.42 -6.83
CA SER A 183 -0.84 12.32 -7.85
C SER A 183 0.19 11.62 -8.74
N SER A 184 0.42 12.15 -9.93
CA SER A 184 1.52 11.71 -10.80
C SER A 184 2.89 12.22 -10.33
N THR A 185 2.92 13.28 -9.50
CA THR A 185 4.13 13.99 -9.09
C THR A 185 4.19 14.20 -7.57
N ILE A 186 5.42 14.43 -7.08
CA ILE A 186 5.69 14.98 -5.75
C ILE A 186 6.67 16.14 -5.96
N PRO A 187 6.35 17.39 -5.56
CA PRO A 187 5.07 17.86 -5.01
C PRO A 187 3.88 17.66 -5.96
N ALA A 188 2.69 17.47 -5.40
CA ALA A 188 1.49 17.15 -6.18
C ALA A 188 1.07 18.31 -7.09
N THR A 189 0.89 18.04 -8.39
CA THR A 189 0.34 18.99 -9.38
C THR A 189 -1.09 18.66 -9.79
N ASP A 190 -1.46 17.39 -9.71
CA ASP A 190 -2.78 16.84 -10.02
C ASP A 190 -3.20 15.90 -8.87
N THR A 191 -4.41 16.06 -8.32
CA THR A 191 -4.89 15.18 -7.25
C THR A 191 -6.22 14.54 -7.60
N VAL A 192 -6.30 13.23 -7.38
CA VAL A 192 -7.53 12.46 -7.52
C VAL A 192 -7.71 11.53 -6.34
N LYS A 193 -8.93 11.06 -6.11
CA LYS A 193 -9.22 10.09 -5.05
C LYS A 193 -8.44 8.81 -5.29
N ARG A 194 -7.83 8.25 -4.24
CA ARG A 194 -7.09 6.97 -4.32
C ARG A 194 -7.92 5.85 -4.96
N GLU A 195 -9.22 5.82 -4.71
CA GLU A 195 -10.12 4.80 -5.27
C GLU A 195 -10.21 4.82 -6.80
N SER A 196 -10.05 5.99 -7.44
CA SER A 196 -10.14 6.12 -8.90
C SER A 196 -8.89 5.61 -9.62
N LEU A 197 -7.78 5.44 -8.88
CA LEU A 197 -6.51 4.92 -9.39
C LEU A 197 -6.18 3.53 -8.85
N ARG A 198 -7.16 2.83 -8.27
CA ARG A 198 -6.97 1.47 -7.77
C ARG A 198 -7.06 0.47 -8.91
N VAL A 199 -6.09 -0.42 -8.98
CA VAL A 199 -6.15 -1.65 -9.79
C VAL A 199 -6.38 -2.82 -8.86
N THR A 200 -7.23 -3.76 -9.25
CA THR A 200 -7.42 -5.04 -8.58
C THR A 200 -7.16 -6.14 -9.58
N LEU A 201 -6.33 -7.10 -9.19
CA LEU A 201 -6.04 -8.32 -9.93
C LEU A 201 -6.76 -9.49 -9.24
N GLU A 202 -7.39 -10.33 -10.05
CA GLU A 202 -8.11 -11.54 -9.67
C GLU A 202 -7.55 -12.69 -10.50
N SER A 203 -7.53 -13.92 -9.97
CA SER A 203 -6.99 -15.06 -10.71
C SER A 203 -7.94 -15.46 -11.83
N ASP A 204 -7.41 -15.83 -13.00
CA ASP A 204 -8.20 -16.37 -14.12
C ASP A 204 -8.58 -17.86 -13.92
N LEU A 205 -8.17 -18.47 -12.80
CA LEU A 205 -8.32 -19.90 -12.52
C LEU A 205 -9.52 -20.26 -11.62
N ASP A 206 -10.33 -19.26 -11.23
CA ASP A 206 -11.53 -19.44 -10.39
C ASP A 206 -12.78 -19.85 -11.18
#